data_AF-A0A8T7D629-F1
#
_entry.id   AF-A0A8T7D629-F1
#
_cell.length_a   1.000
_cell.length_b   1.000
_cell.length_c   1.000
_cell.angle_alpha   90.00
_cell.angle_beta   90.00
_cell.angle_gamma   90.00
#
_symmetry.space_group_name_H-M   'P 1'
#
loop_
_entity.id
_entity.type
_entity.pdbx_description
1 polymer ?
#
loop_
_entity_poly.entity_id
_entity_poly.type
_entity_poly.pdbx_seq_one_letter_code
_entity_poly.pdbx_strand_id
1 'polypeptide(L)' 'MYLAQAIDSWRIFPRIFITTYIVLLYQVVNWFMELEDPSMEQSGLVSVVVGAGAAWFGLYLGSSRKFKE' A
#
# COMPACT_ATOMS: atom_id res chain seq x y z
N MET A 1 16.35 22.24 12.44
CA MET A 1 16.52 21.25 11.36
C MET A 1 16.72 19.80 11.86
N TYR A 2 16.86 19.54 13.17
CA TYR A 2 17.08 18.18 13.72
C TYR A 2 15.81 17.35 14.01
N LEU A 3 14.67 17.99 14.28
CA LEU A 3 13.41 17.28 14.59
C LEU A 3 12.81 16.55 13.38
N ALA A 4 12.96 17.10 12.18
CA ALA A 4 12.45 16.48 10.95
C ALA A 4 13.17 15.14 10.64
N GLN A 5 14.48 15.05 10.90
CA GLN A 5 15.26 13.83 10.71
C GLN A 5 14.95 12.76 11.77
N ALA A 6 14.62 13.16 13.00
CA ALA A 6 14.26 12.23 14.07
C ALA A 6 12.85 11.61 13.88
N ILE A 7 11.90 12.37 13.32
CA ILE A 7 10.57 11.85 12.96
C ILE A 7 10.69 10.87 11.78
N ASP A 8 11.58 11.15 10.83
CA ASP A 8 11.83 10.25 9.69
C ASP A 8 12.54 8.95 10.10
N SER A 9 13.39 8.99 11.15
CA SER A 9 14.08 7.79 11.67
C SER A 9 13.13 6.71 12.18
N TRP A 10 11.91 7.07 12.58
CA TRP A 10 10.93 6.11 13.08
C TRP A 10 10.10 5.45 11.96
N ARG A 11 10.33 5.81 10.69
CA ARG A 11 9.60 5.30 9.53
C ARG A 11 8.08 5.38 9.72
N ILE A 12 7.61 6.46 10.34
CA ILE A 12 6.18 6.71 10.62
C ILE A 12 5.38 6.76 9.32
N PHE A 13 5.86 7.49 8.32
CA PHE A 13 5.18 7.62 7.03
C PHE A 13 4.98 6.26 6.35
N PRO A 14 6.02 5.41 6.18
CA PRO A 14 5.82 4.09 5.60
C PRO A 14 4.87 3.19 6.39
N ARG A 15 4.89 3.26 7.74
CA ARG A 15 4.01 2.43 8.57
C ARG A 15 2.55 2.84 8.41
N ILE A 16 2.26 4.13 8.52
CA ILE A 16 0.92 4.66 8.29
C ILE A 16 0.45 4.33 6.87
N PHE A 17 1.31 4.49 5.88
CA PHE A 17 0.99 4.17 4.49
C PHE A 17 0.61 2.69 4.32
N ILE A 18 1.40 1.75 4.86
CA ILE A 18 1.10 0.31 4.81
C ILE A 18 -0.20 0.00 5.56
N THR A 19 -0.43 0.57 6.74
CA THR A 19 -1.65 0.35 7.51
C THR A 19 -2.89 0.85 6.77
N THR A 20 -2.86 2.07 6.22
CA THR A 20 -3.95 2.61 5.40
C THR A 20 -4.21 1.72 4.19
N TYR A 21 -3.16 1.20 3.57
CA TYR A 21 -3.26 0.34 2.40
C TYR A 21 -3.87 -1.04 2.73
N ILE A 22 -3.53 -1.63 3.88
CA ILE A 22 -4.18 -2.86 4.38
C ILE A 22 -5.68 -2.63 4.62
N VAL A 23 -6.04 -1.50 5.22
CA VAL A 23 -7.45 -1.13 5.45
C VAL A 23 -8.21 -0.94 4.13
N LEU A 24 -7.57 -0.32 3.14
CA LEU A 24 -8.16 -0.10 1.81
C LEU A 24 -8.39 -1.43 1.09
N LEU A 25 -7.41 -2.34 1.12
CA LEU A 25 -7.55 -3.70 0.58
C LEU A 25 -8.69 -4.46 1.26
N TYR A 26 -8.74 -4.43 2.59
CA TYR A 26 -9.80 -5.08 3.36
C TYR A 26 -11.19 -4.57 2.93
N GLN A 27 -11.37 -3.26 2.82
CA GLN A 27 -12.64 -2.67 2.39
C GLN A 27 -12.99 -3.05 0.95
N VAL A 28 -12.04 -3.00 0.01
CA VAL A 28 -12.28 -3.34 -1.39
C VAL A 28 -12.65 -4.81 -1.55
N VAL A 29 -11.98 -5.71 -0.84
CA VAL A 29 -12.30 -7.14 -0.87
C VAL A 29 -13.64 -7.42 -0.21
N ASN A 30 -13.91 -6.84 0.96
CA ASN A 30 -15.18 -7.05 1.65
C ASN A 30 -16.36 -6.52 0.83
N TRP A 31 -16.22 -5.32 0.24
CA TRP A 31 -17.20 -4.76 -0.69
C TRP A 31 -17.43 -5.68 -1.89
N PHE A 32 -16.38 -6.20 -2.53
CA PHE A 32 -16.50 -7.06 -3.69
C PHE A 32 -17.21 -8.38 -3.37
N MET A 33 -16.96 -8.94 -2.18
CA MET A 33 -17.59 -10.17 -1.70
C MET A 33 -19.07 -9.98 -1.28
N GLU A 34 -19.48 -8.75 -0.96
CA GLU A 34 -20.87 -8.40 -0.60
C GLU A 34 -21.77 -8.16 -1.83
N LEU A 35 -21.21 -8.09 -3.04
CA LEU A 35 -21.99 -7.88 -4.25
C LEU A 35 -22.84 -9.12 -4.58
N GLU A 36 -24.12 -8.88 -4.87
CA GLU A 36 -25.08 -9.95 -5.21
C GLU A 36 -24.79 -10.57 -6.60
N ASP A 37 -24.27 -9.77 -7.53
CA ASP A 37 -23.80 -10.21 -8.85
C ASP A 37 -22.47 -9.51 -9.20
N PRO A 38 -21.31 -10.09 -8.81
CA PRO A 38 -20.01 -9.48 -9.04
C PRO A 38 -19.63 -9.53 -10.53
N SER A 39 -19.35 -8.36 -11.12
CA SER A 39 -19.01 -8.23 -12.54
C SER A 39 -17.49 -8.34 -12.82
N MET A 40 -17.15 -8.67 -14.06
CA MET A 40 -15.75 -8.74 -14.51
C MET A 40 -15.06 -7.38 -14.38
N GLU A 41 -15.76 -6.28 -14.66
CA GLU A 41 -15.24 -4.91 -14.55
C GLU A 41 -14.89 -4.55 -13.10
N GLN A 42 -15.73 -4.97 -12.14
CA GLN A 42 -15.49 -4.77 -10.70
C GLN A 42 -14.30 -5.60 -10.22
N SER A 43 -14.12 -6.82 -10.74
CA SER A 43 -12.91 -7.62 -10.48
C SER A 43 -11.64 -6.93 -10.99
N GLY A 44 -11.75 -6.18 -12.09
CA GLY A 44 -10.68 -5.36 -12.64
C GLY A 44 -10.22 -4.26 -11.67
N LEU A 45 -11.15 -3.58 -11.02
CA LEU A 45 -10.85 -2.59 -9.98
C LEU A 45 -10.08 -3.23 -8.81
N VAL A 46 -10.54 -4.38 -8.31
CA VAL A 46 -9.85 -5.12 -7.23
C VAL A 46 -8.41 -5.47 -7.63
N SER A 47 -8.21 -5.93 -8.87
CA SER A 47 -6.89 -6.26 -9.41
C SER A 47 -5.96 -5.05 -9.49
N VAL A 48 -6.44 -3.88 -9.94
CA VAL A 48 -5.65 -2.64 -9.98
C VAL A 48 -5.25 -2.21 -8.57
N VAL A 49 -6.19 -2.28 -7.62
CA VAL A 49 -5.91 -1.93 -6.22
C VAL A 49 -4.81 -2.83 -5.69
N VAL A 50 -4.93 -4.16 -5.80
CA VAL A 50 -3.93 -5.14 -5.33
C VAL A 50 -2.58 -4.96 -6.05
N GLY A 51 -2.58 -4.78 -7.37
CA GLY A 51 -1.38 -4.60 -8.19
C GLY A 51 -0.59 -3.34 -7.81
N ALA A 52 -1.27 -2.24 -7.51
CA ALA A 52 -0.61 -1.03 -7.01
C ALA A 52 0.14 -1.28 -5.69
N GLY A 53 -0.39 -2.14 -4.81
CA GLY A 53 0.24 -2.50 -3.55
C GLY A 53 1.58 -3.19 -3.70
N ALA A 54 1.69 -4.10 -4.66
CA ALA A 54 2.95 -4.77 -4.96
C ALA A 54 4.02 -3.77 -5.42
N ALA A 55 3.64 -2.77 -6.23
CA ALA A 55 4.55 -1.72 -6.66
C ALA A 55 5.03 -0.87 -5.47
N TRP A 56 4.13 -0.43 -4.61
CA TRP A 56 4.48 0.35 -3.42
C TRP A 56 5.33 -0.43 -2.42
N PHE A 57 5.01 -1.71 -2.21
CA PHE A 57 5.79 -2.59 -1.35
C PHE A 57 7.21 -2.81 -1.91
N GLY A 58 7.33 -2.94 -3.24
CA GLY A 58 8.61 -2.99 -3.94
C GLY A 58 9.44 -1.71 -3.75
N LEU A 59 8.83 -0.53 -3.84
CA LEU A 59 9.49 0.75 -3.57
C LEU A 59 9.89 0.89 -2.09
N TYR A 60 9.03 0.44 -1.17
CA TYR A 60 9.30 0.45 0.27
C TYR A 60 10.53 -0.41 0.63
N LEU A 61 10.60 -1.64 0.11
CA LEU A 61 11.73 -2.54 0.33
C LEU A 61 12.99 -2.09 -0.44
N GLY A 62 12.81 -1.59 -1.67
CA GLY A 62 13.88 -1.17 -2.57
C GLY A 62 14.61 0.11 -2.16
N SER A 63 13.99 0.97 -1.35
CA SER A 63 14.63 2.18 -0.80
C SER A 63 15.87 1.90 0.06
N SER A 64 16.07 0.65 0.50
CA SER A 64 17.22 0.23 1.32
C SER A 64 18.51 -0.05 0.52
N ARG A 65 18.51 0.05 -0.82
CA ARG A 65 19.63 -0.40 -1.68
C ARG A 65 20.30 0.68 -2.55
N LYS A 66 20.25 1.97 -2.14
CA LYS A 66 21.12 3.02 -2.73
C LYS A 66 22.18 3.51 -1.75
N PHE A 67 23.07 2.61 -1.36
CA PHE A 67 24.45 2.95 -1.04
C PHE A 67 25.33 1.85 -1.60
N LYS A 68 25.84 2.08 -2.82
CA LYS A 68 27.08 1.43 -3.23
C LYS A 68 27.86 2.42 -4.11
N GLU A 69 29.07 2.63 -3.61
CA GLU A 69 30.23 3.41 -4.04
C GLU A 69 30.38 3.66 -5.55
#